data_AF-A0A3A9FE20-F1
#
_entry.id   AF-A0A3A9FE20-F1
#
_cell.length_a   1.000
_cell.length_b   1.000
_cell.length_c   1.000
_cell.angle_alpha   90.00
_cell.angle_beta   90.00
_cell.angle_gamma   90.00
#
_symmetry.space_group_name_H-M   'P 1'
#
loop_
_entity.id
_entity.type
_entity.pdbx_description
1 polymer ?
#
loop_
_entity_poly.entity_id
_entity_poly.type
_entity_poly.pdbx_seq_one_letter_code
_entity_poly.pdbx_strand_id
1 'polypeptide(L)'
;MNRNSRTGSRLFFIEFLIVLFFFLIISTVCLRLFVKSHTITQHSEALSHAQAIAASVASVIEQGAITPTEAASFFPDASVTSDGFFITYDHDFLPCSAEHASYALTVVMEQEDHTLRAEIQMEDRKHELIYQLPVSFHLALTRKEALQ
;
A
#
# COMPACT_ATOMS: atom_id res chain seq x y z
N MET A 1 -49.59 -57.64 17.55
CA MET A 1 -49.04 -57.20 16.25
C MET A 1 -48.03 -56.09 16.53
N ASN A 2 -46.73 -56.41 16.59
CA ASN A 2 -45.69 -55.49 17.07
C ASN A 2 -45.24 -54.56 15.93
N ARG A 3 -45.75 -53.33 15.88
CA ARG A 3 -45.37 -52.33 14.87
C ARG A 3 -44.06 -51.67 15.30
N ASN A 4 -42.97 -52.06 14.64
CA ASN A 4 -41.63 -51.55 14.88
C ASN A 4 -41.49 -50.12 14.32
N SER A 5 -41.75 -49.10 15.13
CA SER A 5 -41.70 -47.67 14.77
C SER A 5 -40.29 -47.05 14.89
N ARG A 6 -39.25 -47.73 14.40
CA ARG A 6 -37.84 -47.26 14.51
C ARG A 6 -37.32 -46.42 13.34
N THR A 7 -38.13 -46.18 12.30
CA THR A 7 -37.64 -45.56 11.06
C THR A 7 -37.69 -44.03 11.06
N GLY A 8 -38.64 -43.41 11.79
CA GLY A 8 -38.82 -41.94 11.77
C GLY A 8 -37.70 -41.15 12.47
N SER A 9 -37.19 -41.66 13.59
CA SER A 9 -36.12 -41.00 14.36
C SER A 9 -34.78 -41.03 13.61
N ARG A 10 -34.50 -42.11 12.87
CA ARG A 10 -33.28 -42.24 12.04
C ARG A 10 -33.22 -41.23 10.89
N LEU A 11 -34.36 -40.90 10.27
CA LEU A 11 -34.41 -39.89 9.20
C LEU A 11 -34.10 -38.49 9.75
N PHE A 12 -34.63 -38.14 10.91
CA PHE A 12 -34.35 -36.86 11.58
C PHE A 12 -32.87 -36.72 11.97
N PHE A 13 -32.26 -37.80 12.46
CA PHE A 13 -30.82 -37.81 12.77
C PHE A 13 -29.94 -37.62 11.53
N ILE A 14 -30.32 -38.21 10.39
CA ILE A 14 -29.58 -38.04 9.12
C ILE A 14 -29.67 -36.60 8.63
N GLU A 15 -30.84 -35.98 8.72
CA GLU A 15 -31.05 -34.57 8.33
C GLU A 15 -30.19 -33.62 9.19
N PHE A 16 -30.18 -33.83 10.52
CA PHE A 16 -29.32 -33.07 11.42
C PHE A 16 -27.83 -33.25 11.12
N LEU A 17 -27.41 -34.47 10.76
CA LEU A 17 -26.00 -34.76 10.42
C LEU A 17 -25.58 -34.03 9.14
N ILE A 18 -26.45 -34.00 8.12
CA ILE A 18 -26.18 -33.28 6.87
C ILE A 18 -26.08 -31.76 7.12
N VAL A 19 -26.98 -31.19 7.93
CA VAL A 19 -26.93 -29.77 8.31
C VAL A 19 -25.65 -29.44 9.08
N LEU A 20 -25.27 -30.27 10.06
CA LEU A 20 -24.03 -30.08 10.82
C LEU A 20 -22.80 -30.23 9.92
N PHE A 21 -22.80 -31.17 8.98
CA PHE A 21 -21.70 -31.37 8.05
C PHE A 21 -21.47 -30.15 7.15
N PHE A 22 -22.53 -29.61 6.56
CA PHE A 22 -22.42 -28.37 5.79
C PHE A 22 -22.02 -27.17 6.65
N PHE A 23 -22.55 -27.07 7.88
CA PHE A 23 -22.19 -26.02 8.81
C PHE A 23 -20.69 -26.05 9.16
N LEU A 24 -20.11 -27.25 9.36
CA LEU A 24 -18.68 -27.42 9.63
C LEU A 24 -17.80 -27.03 8.43
N ILE A 25 -18.22 -27.39 7.20
CA ILE A 25 -17.50 -27.00 5.98
C ILE A 25 -17.54 -25.48 5.80
N ILE A 26 -18.72 -24.87 5.93
CA ILE A 26 -18.89 -23.42 5.79
C ILE A 26 -18.10 -22.69 6.87
N SER A 27 -18.16 -23.13 8.13
CA SER A 27 -17.39 -22.54 9.24
C SER A 27 -15.88 -22.57 8.97
N THR A 28 -15.36 -23.68 8.43
CA THR A 28 -13.94 -23.81 8.05
C THR A 28 -13.56 -22.82 6.93
N VAL A 29 -14.42 -22.66 5.92
CA VAL A 29 -14.20 -21.69 4.83
C VAL A 29 -14.28 -20.25 5.35
N CYS A 30 -15.27 -19.93 6.20
CA CYS A 30 -15.40 -18.62 6.83
C CYS A 30 -14.18 -18.27 7.70
N LEU A 31 -13.65 -19.24 8.46
CA LEU A 31 -12.44 -19.04 9.26
C LEU A 31 -11.20 -18.84 8.38
N ARG A 32 -11.08 -19.60 7.28
CA ARG A 32 -10.00 -19.40 6.30
C ARG A 32 -10.08 -18.05 5.60
N LEU A 33 -11.27 -17.59 5.25
CA LEU A 33 -11.49 -16.27 4.65
C LEU A 33 -11.17 -15.15 5.65
N PHE A 34 -11.56 -15.32 6.92
CA PHE A 34 -11.24 -14.37 7.98
C PHE A 34 -9.74 -14.28 8.25
N VAL A 35 -9.05 -15.42 8.35
CA VAL A 35 -7.60 -15.48 8.52
C VAL A 35 -6.88 -14.90 7.29
N LYS A 36 -7.35 -15.20 6.08
CA LYS A 36 -6.81 -14.58 4.85
C LYS A 36 -7.06 -13.07 4.80
N SER A 37 -8.21 -12.61 5.26
CA SER A 37 -8.49 -11.18 5.38
C SER A 37 -7.48 -10.52 6.29
N HIS A 38 -7.07 -11.16 7.40
CA HIS A 38 -6.07 -10.60 8.30
C HIS A 38 -4.71 -10.37 7.62
N THR A 39 -4.27 -11.28 6.73
CA THR A 39 -3.05 -11.08 5.91
C THR A 39 -3.23 -10.02 4.82
N ILE A 40 -4.43 -9.93 4.23
CA ILE A 40 -4.78 -8.86 3.29
C ILE A 40 -4.76 -7.50 4.01
N THR A 41 -5.20 -7.43 5.26
CA THR A 41 -5.22 -6.18 6.04
C THR A 41 -3.82 -5.68 6.36
N GLN A 42 -2.87 -6.53 6.78
CA GLN A 42 -1.49 -6.08 7.06
C GLN A 42 -0.74 -5.63 5.80
N HIS A 43 -0.90 -6.35 4.68
CA HIS A 43 -0.27 -5.93 3.42
C HIS A 43 -0.96 -4.70 2.83
N SER A 44 -2.27 -4.55 3.08
CA SER A 44 -3.02 -3.34 2.75
C SER A 44 -2.63 -2.15 3.62
N GLU A 45 -2.19 -2.35 4.86
CA GLU A 45 -1.75 -1.27 5.74
C GLU A 45 -0.44 -0.67 5.22
N ALA A 46 0.58 -1.51 5.00
CA ALA A 46 1.84 -1.07 4.41
C ALA A 46 1.66 -0.41 3.03
N LEU A 47 0.82 -1.01 2.17
CA LEU A 47 0.48 -0.44 0.87
C LEU A 47 -0.30 0.87 0.98
N SER A 48 -1.26 0.97 1.92
CA SER A 48 -2.06 2.19 2.13
C SER A 48 -1.18 3.32 2.67
N HIS A 49 -0.26 3.02 3.59
CA HIS A 49 0.72 3.99 4.08
C HIS A 49 1.67 4.43 2.96
N ALA A 50 2.21 3.47 2.19
CA ALA A 50 3.06 3.76 1.04
C ALA A 50 2.36 4.66 0.02
N GLN A 51 1.09 4.38 -0.27
CA GLN A 51 0.28 5.19 -1.19
C GLN A 51 0.02 6.59 -0.63
N ALA A 52 -0.31 6.72 0.66
CA ALA A 52 -0.53 8.03 1.28
C ALA A 52 0.75 8.89 1.29
N ILE A 53 1.90 8.29 1.62
CA ILE A 53 3.21 8.95 1.60
C ILE A 53 3.57 9.35 0.17
N ALA A 54 3.42 8.45 -0.80
CA ALA A 54 3.70 8.74 -2.21
C ALA A 54 2.79 9.86 -2.76
N ALA A 55 1.50 9.84 -2.41
CA ALA A 55 0.58 10.92 -2.79
C ALA A 55 0.95 12.26 -2.16
N SER A 56 1.42 12.26 -0.91
CA SER A 56 1.90 13.47 -0.25
C SER A 56 3.13 14.04 -0.96
N VAL A 57 4.09 13.20 -1.34
CA VAL A 57 5.26 13.63 -2.14
C VAL A 57 4.83 14.15 -3.50
N ALA A 58 3.94 13.43 -4.20
CA ALA A 58 3.43 13.86 -5.50
C ALA A 58 2.76 15.24 -5.42
N SER A 59 2.01 15.50 -4.36
CA SER A 59 1.37 16.80 -4.12
C SER A 59 2.38 17.93 -3.92
N VAL A 60 3.49 17.68 -3.21
CA VAL A 60 4.56 18.67 -3.04
C VAL A 60 5.19 19.02 -4.38
N ILE A 61 5.44 18.01 -5.22
CA ILE A 61 5.98 18.20 -6.57
C ILE A 61 4.98 18.97 -7.46
N GLU A 62 3.70 18.63 -7.37
CA GLU A 62 2.61 19.32 -8.09
C GLU A 62 2.47 20.79 -7.70
N GLN A 63 2.73 21.13 -6.44
CA GLN A 63 2.69 22.50 -5.93
C GLN A 63 3.82 23.40 -6.47
N GLY A 64 4.75 22.84 -7.25
CA GLY A 64 5.81 23.59 -7.91
C GLY A 64 7.19 23.39 -7.30
N ALA A 65 7.40 22.34 -6.49
CA ALA A 65 8.74 21.89 -6.12
C ALA A 65 9.36 21.15 -7.31
N ILE A 66 10.10 21.87 -8.15
CA ILE A 66 10.65 21.35 -9.41
C ILE A 66 12.01 20.70 -9.17
N THR A 67 12.74 21.16 -8.16
CA THR A 67 14.04 20.59 -7.81
C THR A 67 13.95 19.57 -6.66
N PRO A 68 14.82 18.55 -6.63
CA PRO A 68 14.88 17.60 -5.52
C PRO A 68 15.13 18.26 -4.17
N THR A 69 15.89 19.37 -4.16
CA THR A 69 16.18 20.13 -2.93
C THR A 69 14.96 20.89 -2.42
N GLU A 70 14.16 21.50 -3.30
CA GLU A 70 12.89 22.12 -2.91
C GLU A 70 11.93 21.07 -2.38
N ALA A 71 11.78 19.94 -3.06
CA ALA A 71 10.87 18.88 -2.64
C ALA A 71 11.31 18.30 -1.28
N ALA A 72 12.60 18.04 -1.08
CA ALA A 72 13.15 17.57 0.18
C ALA A 72 13.01 18.60 1.32
N SER A 73 12.92 19.91 1.05
CA SER A 73 12.73 20.92 2.10
C SER A 73 11.40 20.77 2.86
N PHE A 74 10.41 20.09 2.28
CA PHE A 74 9.15 19.76 2.93
C PHE A 74 9.26 18.54 3.86
N PHE A 75 10.38 17.82 3.80
CA PHE A 75 10.62 16.58 4.54
C PHE A 75 11.94 16.70 5.33
N PRO A 76 11.89 17.00 6.64
CA PRO A 76 13.10 17.25 7.44
C PRO A 76 14.08 16.07 7.49
N ASP A 77 13.57 14.85 7.30
CA ASP A 77 14.35 13.60 7.31
C ASP A 77 14.76 13.14 5.90
N ALA A 78 14.50 13.93 4.86
CA ALA A 78 14.88 13.60 3.49
C ALA A 78 16.36 13.84 3.24
N SER A 79 16.98 12.86 2.60
CA SER A 79 18.34 12.94 2.09
C SER A 79 18.31 13.19 0.59
N VAL A 80 18.85 14.32 0.15
CA VAL A 80 18.89 14.73 -1.26
C VAL A 80 20.02 14.00 -1.98
N THR A 81 19.73 13.53 -3.19
CA THR A 81 20.66 12.89 -4.13
C THR A 81 20.75 13.74 -5.41
N SER A 82 21.69 13.44 -6.31
CA SER A 82 21.83 14.10 -7.62
C SER A 82 20.53 14.15 -8.42
N ASP A 83 19.78 13.04 -8.40
CA ASP A 83 18.65 12.80 -9.30
C ASP A 83 17.32 12.79 -8.55
N GLY A 84 17.29 13.20 -7.27
CA GLY A 84 16.12 12.98 -6.43
C GLY A 84 16.38 13.09 -4.94
N PHE A 85 15.59 12.39 -4.13
CA PHE A 85 15.78 12.30 -2.69
C PHE A 85 15.22 10.97 -2.15
N PHE A 86 15.65 10.59 -0.95
CA PHE A 86 15.13 9.40 -0.28
C PHE A 86 14.85 9.65 1.20
N ILE A 87 13.91 8.89 1.76
CA ILE A 87 13.51 8.95 3.16
C ILE A 87 13.41 7.51 3.69
N THR A 88 13.95 7.26 4.87
CA THR A 88 13.86 5.96 5.55
C THR A 88 12.80 5.99 6.64
N TYR A 89 12.03 4.91 6.75
CA TYR A 89 10.95 4.75 7.71
C TYR A 89 11.13 3.48 8.55
N ASP A 90 10.68 3.51 9.80
CA ASP A 90 10.65 2.35 10.69
C ASP A 90 9.40 1.46 10.43
N HIS A 91 9.20 0.43 11.25
CA HIS A 91 8.04 -0.47 11.13
C HIS A 91 6.69 0.25 11.31
N ASP A 92 6.67 1.40 11.99
CA ASP A 92 5.47 2.21 12.25
C ASP A 92 5.28 3.32 11.20
N PHE A 93 6.02 3.27 10.08
CA PHE A 93 6.03 4.30 9.02
C PHE A 93 6.41 5.69 9.55
N LEU A 94 7.20 5.76 10.61
CA LEU A 94 7.75 7.01 11.12
C LEU A 94 9.14 7.27 10.51
N PRO A 95 9.47 8.52 10.15
CA PRO A 95 10.80 8.87 9.67
C PRO A 95 11.86 8.47 10.69
N CYS A 96 12.86 7.72 10.25
CA CYS A 96 13.92 7.23 11.14
C CYS A 96 15.28 7.26 10.42
N SER A 97 16.36 7.17 11.21
CA SER A 97 17.70 7.02 10.67
C SER A 97 17.88 5.67 9.97
N ALA A 98 18.81 5.60 9.00
CA ALA A 98 19.07 4.40 8.20
C ALA A 98 19.37 3.12 9.03
N GLU A 99 19.89 3.25 10.26
CA GLU A 99 20.16 2.11 11.15
C GLU A 99 18.89 1.38 11.62
N HIS A 100 17.76 2.08 11.72
CA HIS A 100 16.46 1.54 12.16
C HIS A 100 15.47 1.35 11.00
N ALA A 101 15.90 1.62 9.77
CA ALA A 101 15.05 1.59 8.60
C ALA A 101 14.48 0.18 8.33
N SER A 102 13.16 0.12 8.24
CA SER A 102 12.41 -1.05 7.76
C SER A 102 11.85 -0.80 6.35
N TYR A 103 11.52 0.44 6.01
CA TYR A 103 11.08 0.84 4.68
C TYR A 103 11.94 1.99 4.14
N ALA A 104 12.08 2.05 2.82
CA ALA A 104 12.77 3.14 2.14
C ALA A 104 11.87 3.71 1.04
N LEU A 105 11.71 5.03 1.03
CA LEU A 105 11.07 5.77 -0.04
C LEU A 105 12.15 6.41 -0.89
N THR A 106 12.14 6.15 -2.18
CA THR A 106 13.02 6.74 -3.17
C THR A 106 12.20 7.56 -4.14
N VAL A 107 12.61 8.79 -4.39
CA VAL A 107 11.95 9.71 -5.31
C VAL A 107 13.00 10.13 -6.33
N VAL A 108 12.83 9.72 -7.58
CA VAL A 108 13.69 10.12 -8.70
C VAL A 108 12.96 11.17 -9.50
N MET A 109 13.59 12.30 -9.76
CA MET A 109 13.01 13.42 -10.50
C MET A 109 13.84 13.65 -11.76
N GLU A 110 13.21 13.47 -12.91
CA GLU A 110 13.78 13.71 -14.23
C GLU A 110 13.03 14.87 -14.88
N GLN A 111 13.78 15.89 -15.30
CA GLN A 111 13.23 17.02 -16.02
C GLN A 111 13.60 16.91 -17.50
N GLU A 112 12.59 16.78 -18.36
CA GLU A 112 12.76 16.70 -19.81
C GLU A 112 11.92 17.80 -20.49
N ASP A 113 12.61 18.77 -21.10
CA ASP A 113 12.03 19.98 -21.73
C ASP A 113 11.06 20.76 -20.81
N HIS A 114 9.77 20.49 -20.95
CA HIS A 114 8.66 21.10 -20.22
C HIS A 114 7.84 20.05 -19.46
N THR A 115 8.41 18.87 -19.21
CA THR A 115 7.75 17.81 -18.45
C THR A 115 8.67 17.43 -17.29
N LEU A 116 8.15 17.54 -16.08
CA LEU A 116 8.80 16.99 -14.90
C LEU A 116 8.22 15.60 -14.65
N ARG A 117 9.05 14.58 -14.71
CA ARG A 117 8.70 13.21 -14.38
C ARG A 117 9.30 12.87 -13.03
N ALA A 118 8.45 12.51 -12.08
CA ALA A 118 8.87 12.05 -10.77
C ALA A 118 8.43 10.59 -10.59
N GLU A 119 9.37 9.72 -10.30
CA GLU A 119 9.11 8.33 -9.98
C GLU A 119 9.28 8.10 -8.49
N ILE A 120 8.18 7.80 -7.81
CA ILE A 120 8.13 7.59 -6.37
C ILE A 120 8.01 6.10 -6.11
N GLN A 121 8.97 5.52 -5.41
CA GLN A 121 9.05 4.09 -5.12
C GLN A 121 9.20 3.87 -3.63
N MET A 122 8.44 2.93 -3.07
CA MET A 122 8.61 2.47 -1.70
C MET A 122 9.02 1.00 -1.68
N GLU A 123 10.12 0.73 -0.99
CA GLU A 123 10.74 -0.58 -0.85
C GLU A 123 10.71 -1.05 0.61
N ASP A 124 10.56 -2.36 0.81
CA ASP A 124 10.77 -3.02 2.09
C ASP A 124 12.27 -3.22 2.37
N ARG A 125 12.61 -3.65 3.58
CA ARG A 125 13.97 -3.98 4.04
C ARG A 125 14.71 -4.99 3.17
N LYS A 126 13.97 -5.77 2.38
CA LYS A 126 14.49 -6.74 1.40
C LYS A 126 14.75 -6.13 0.02
N HIS A 127 14.58 -4.83 -0.15
CA HIS A 127 14.52 -4.15 -1.45
C HIS A 127 13.44 -4.74 -2.36
N GLU A 128 12.33 -5.17 -1.77
CA GLU A 128 11.14 -5.60 -2.52
C GLU A 128 10.21 -4.41 -2.67
N LEU A 129 9.80 -4.12 -3.91
CA LEU A 129 8.94 -2.99 -4.22
C LEU A 129 7.54 -3.22 -3.63
N ILE A 130 7.16 -2.39 -2.66
CA ILE A 130 5.83 -2.41 -2.04
C ILE A 130 4.85 -1.61 -2.91
N TYR A 131 5.30 -0.44 -3.37
CA TYR A 131 4.47 0.49 -4.14
C TYR A 131 5.31 1.37 -5.04
N GLN A 132 4.75 1.74 -6.20
CA GLN A 132 5.36 2.66 -7.14
C GLN A 132 4.29 3.57 -7.72
N LEU A 133 4.58 4.87 -7.74
CA LEU A 133 3.74 5.91 -8.28
C LEU A 133 4.56 6.76 -9.26
N PRO A 134 4.43 6.53 -10.58
CA PRO A 134 4.98 7.44 -11.57
C PRO A 134 4.07 8.66 -11.70
N VAL A 135 4.66 9.84 -11.62
CA VAL A 135 3.96 11.12 -11.73
C VAL A 135 4.63 11.94 -12.82
N SER A 136 3.84 12.48 -13.74
CA SER A 136 4.33 13.34 -14.82
C SER A 136 3.53 14.62 -14.86
N PHE A 137 4.22 15.74 -14.76
CA PHE A 137 3.62 17.08 -14.78
C PHE A 137 4.13 17.88 -15.96
N HIS A 138 3.24 18.63 -16.60
CA HIS A 138 3.62 19.58 -17.63
C HIS A 138 3.92 20.93 -16.99
N LEU A 139 5.18 21.37 -17.10
CA LEU A 139 5.64 22.70 -16.69
C LEU A 139 5.10 23.71 -17.71
N ALA A 140 3.94 24.31 -17.42
CA ALA A 140 3.47 25.45 -18.19
C ALA A 140 4.48 26.60 -18.03
N LEU A 141 5.02 27.10 -19.15
CA LEU A 141 5.81 28.32 -19.21
C LEU A 141 5.03 29.44 -18.49
N THR A 142 5.38 29.69 -17.23
CA THR A 142 4.78 30.79 -16.49
C THR A 142 5.25 32.05 -17.20
N ARG A 143 4.29 32.74 -17.80
CA ARG A 143 4.35 34.03 -18.50
C ARG A 143 5.12 35.10 -17.70
N LYS A 144 6.43 34.96 -17.59
CA LYS A 144 7.35 35.99 -17.09
C LYS A 144 8.39 36.39 -18.13
N GLU A 145 8.47 35.70 -19.26
CA GLU A 145 9.38 36.07 -20.38
C GLU A 145 8.68 36.83 -21.53
N ALA A 146 7.38 37.14 -21.43
CA ALA A 146 6.68 37.95 -22.43
C ALA A 146 6.82 39.47 -22.23
N LEU A 147 7.61 39.90 -21.24
CA LEU A 147 7.88 41.32 -20.92
C LEU A 147 9.35 41.49 -20.51
N GLN A 148 10.27 41.14 -21.41
CA GLN A 148 11.61 41.76 -21.46
C GLN A 148 11.93 42.13 -22.90
#